data_AF-A0A450WPR4-F1
#
_entry.id   AF-A0A450WPR4-F1
#
_cell.length_a   1.000
_cell.length_b   1.000
_cell.length_c   1.000
_cell.angle_alpha   90.00
_cell.angle_beta   90.00
_cell.angle_gamma   90.00
#
_symmetry.space_group_name_H-M   'P 1'
#
loop_
_entity.id
_entity.type
_entity.pdbx_description
1 polymer ?
#
loop_
_entity_poly.entity_id
_entity_poly.type
_entity_poly.pdbx_seq_one_letter_code
_entity_poly.pdbx_strand_id
1 'polypeptide(L)'
;MFKHGFGYDQVVMPYGNVGKDVLAEVNRNASSFEEFILLSKNHESGLFERFYMNQLDYISDDGVIVADKILRFETLNYDFYSFARAIGLDVKLCHINSSNREESYRTYYTEETKEIISKRFRKDIEYFGYTF
;
A
#
# COMPACT_ATOMS: atom_id res chain seq x y z
N MET A 1 -13.36 32.98 -16.14
CA MET A 1 -13.55 32.90 -14.68
C MET A 1 -14.08 31.51 -14.35
N PHE A 2 -13.18 30.53 -14.22
CA PHE A 2 -13.54 29.13 -14.03
C PHE A 2 -13.84 28.89 -12.53
N LYS A 3 -15.12 28.75 -12.21
CA LYS A 3 -15.62 28.29 -10.90
C LYS A 3 -16.30 26.94 -11.10
N HIS A 4 -15.53 25.87 -11.15
CA HIS A 4 -16.04 24.53 -10.84
C HIS A 4 -14.92 23.78 -10.13
N GLY A 5 -14.69 24.17 -8.87
CA GLY A 5 -14.16 23.21 -7.90
C GLY A 5 -15.25 22.16 -7.75
N PHE A 6 -14.97 20.93 -8.15
CA PHE A 6 -15.80 19.81 -7.75
C PHE A 6 -15.85 19.84 -6.23
N GLY A 7 -17.07 20.03 -5.71
CA GLY A 7 -17.35 19.90 -4.30
C GLY A 7 -16.87 18.54 -3.81
N TYR A 8 -16.70 18.44 -2.51
CA TYR A 8 -16.57 17.16 -1.82
C TYR A 8 -17.89 16.39 -1.95
N ASP A 9 -18.27 16.02 -3.17
CA ASP A 9 -19.19 14.93 -3.39
C ASP A 9 -18.46 13.71 -2.84
N GLN A 10 -18.96 13.19 -1.71
CA GLN A 10 -18.49 11.92 -1.20
C GLN A 10 -18.56 10.93 -2.34
N VAL A 11 -17.39 10.55 -2.87
CA VAL A 11 -17.27 9.34 -3.66
C VAL A 11 -17.69 8.23 -2.70
N VAL A 12 -18.96 7.84 -2.75
CA VAL A 12 -19.45 6.64 -2.07
C VAL A 12 -18.80 5.48 -2.82
N MET A 13 -17.60 5.12 -2.35
CA MET A 13 -16.92 3.91 -2.79
C MET A 13 -17.87 2.75 -2.49
N PRO A 14 -18.24 1.91 -3.48
CA PRO A 14 -19.19 0.81 -3.28
C PRO A 14 -18.70 -0.24 -2.27
N TYR A 15 -17.46 -0.13 -1.82
CA TYR A 15 -16.84 -0.90 -0.73
C TYR A 15 -17.15 -0.29 0.64
N GLY A 16 -18.43 -0.14 0.98
CA GLY A 16 -18.83 0.18 2.35
C GLY A 16 -18.37 -0.92 3.31
N ASN A 17 -17.55 -0.55 4.30
CA ASN A 17 -17.10 -1.33 5.46
C ASN A 17 -16.00 -2.40 5.30
N VAL A 18 -15.51 -2.75 4.11
CA VAL A 18 -14.43 -3.78 3.98
C VAL A 18 -13.22 -3.47 4.89
N GLY A 19 -12.81 -2.20 4.98
CA GLY A 19 -11.72 -1.80 5.87
C GLY A 19 -12.05 -1.99 7.36
N LYS A 20 -13.31 -1.76 7.77
CA LYS A 20 -13.76 -1.99 9.15
C LYS A 20 -13.84 -3.48 9.47
N ASP A 21 -14.31 -4.29 8.53
CA ASP A 21 -14.43 -5.73 8.69
C ASP A 21 -13.06 -6.39 8.78
N VAL A 22 -12.12 -5.97 7.91
CA VAL A 22 -10.71 -6.40 7.99
C VAL A 22 -10.11 -6.02 9.33
N LEU A 23 -10.28 -4.77 9.78
CA LEU A 23 -9.74 -4.34 11.07
C LEU A 23 -10.33 -5.13 12.25
N ALA A 24 -11.65 -5.34 12.24
CA ALA A 24 -12.32 -6.12 13.28
C ALA A 24 -11.84 -7.58 13.29
N GLU A 25 -11.64 -8.20 12.13
CA GLU A 25 -11.15 -9.57 12.03
C GLU A 25 -9.68 -9.69 12.45
N VAL A 26 -8.82 -8.75 12.05
CA VAL A 26 -7.43 -8.72 12.51
C VAL A 26 -7.38 -8.61 14.03
N ASN A 27 -8.13 -7.68 14.62
CA ASN A 27 -8.14 -7.47 16.08
C ASN A 27 -8.71 -8.67 16.86
N ARG A 28 -9.51 -9.53 16.23
CA ARG A 28 -9.99 -10.79 16.84
C ARG A 28 -8.93 -11.88 16.84
N ASN A 29 -8.00 -11.86 15.89
CA ASN A 29 -7.07 -12.97 15.62
C ASN A 29 -5.60 -12.64 15.89
N ALA A 30 -5.27 -11.36 16.08
CA ALA A 30 -3.93 -10.90 16.37
C ALA A 30 -3.96 -9.73 17.35
N SER A 31 -3.13 -9.82 18.37
CA SER A 31 -2.90 -8.79 19.39
C SER A 31 -1.55 -8.08 19.25
N SER A 32 -0.66 -8.61 18.40
CA SER A 32 0.66 -8.06 18.08
C SER A 32 0.92 -8.06 16.57
N PHE A 33 2.00 -7.38 16.17
CA PHE A 33 2.42 -7.36 14.77
C PHE A 33 2.95 -8.72 14.31
N GLU A 34 3.64 -9.45 15.20
CA GLU A 34 4.12 -10.81 14.97
C GLU A 34 2.95 -11.76 14.73
N GLU A 35 1.91 -11.71 15.58
CA GLU A 35 0.69 -12.51 15.39
C GLU A 35 -0.04 -12.12 14.09
N PHE A 36 -0.09 -10.82 13.77
CA PHE A 36 -0.67 -10.34 12.51
C PHE A 36 0.04 -10.94 11.29
N ILE A 37 1.38 -10.97 11.29
CA ILE A 37 2.15 -11.57 10.20
C ILE A 37 1.83 -13.06 10.02
N LEU A 38 1.52 -13.77 11.10
CA LEU A 38 1.23 -15.20 11.10
C LEU A 38 -0.21 -15.56 10.70
N LEU A 39 -1.11 -14.58 10.56
CA LEU A 39 -2.49 -14.80 10.14
C LEU A 39 -2.57 -15.53 8.79
N SER A 40 -3.22 -16.70 8.76
CA SER A 40 -3.26 -17.58 7.59
C SER A 40 -3.88 -16.93 6.35
N LYS A 41 -3.25 -17.15 5.18
CA LYS A 41 -3.78 -16.75 3.86
C LYS A 41 -5.20 -17.27 3.63
N ASN A 42 -5.46 -18.52 4.04
CA ASN A 42 -6.72 -19.22 3.80
C ASN A 42 -7.66 -19.14 5.01
N HIS A 43 -7.61 -18.04 5.77
CA HIS A 43 -8.51 -17.81 6.89
C HIS A 43 -9.97 -17.85 6.43
N GLU A 44 -10.86 -18.39 7.25
CA GLU A 44 -12.27 -18.64 6.92
C GLU A 44 -13.05 -17.38 6.51
N SER A 45 -12.63 -16.21 7.00
CA SER A 45 -13.22 -14.92 6.60
C SER A 45 -12.94 -14.55 5.14
N GLY A 46 -11.95 -15.17 4.49
CA GLY A 46 -11.46 -14.80 3.17
C GLY A 46 -10.78 -13.42 3.09
N LEU A 47 -10.68 -12.70 4.21
CA LEU A 47 -10.20 -11.32 4.22
C LEU A 47 -8.68 -11.20 4.17
N PHE A 48 -7.95 -12.20 4.67
CA PHE A 48 -6.51 -12.14 4.89
C PHE A 48 -5.67 -12.51 3.67
N GLU A 49 -6.27 -13.06 2.62
CA GLU A 49 -5.54 -13.38 1.38
C GLU A 49 -4.78 -12.16 0.83
N ARG A 50 -5.36 -10.97 0.95
CA ARG A 50 -4.75 -9.70 0.51
C ARG A 50 -3.41 -9.40 1.17
N PHE A 51 -3.14 -9.93 2.37
CA PHE A 51 -1.87 -9.75 3.08
C PHE A 51 -0.73 -10.63 2.54
N TYR A 52 -1.00 -11.40 1.49
CA TYR A 52 -0.05 -12.29 0.83
C TYR A 52 0.21 -11.93 -0.63
N MET A 53 -0.44 -10.87 -1.15
CA MET A 53 -0.30 -10.44 -2.55
C MET A 53 0.85 -9.43 -2.67
N ASN A 54 1.73 -9.65 -3.66
CA ASN A 54 2.75 -8.67 -4.02
C ASN A 54 2.09 -7.52 -4.79
N GLN A 55 2.64 -6.31 -4.71
CA GLN A 55 2.22 -5.16 -5.49
C GLN A 55 2.29 -5.47 -7.00
N LEU A 56 3.33 -6.20 -7.42
CA LEU A 56 3.44 -6.69 -8.79
C LEU A 56 2.23 -7.52 -9.24
N ASP A 57 1.57 -8.26 -8.35
CA ASP A 57 0.39 -9.06 -8.70
C ASP A 57 -0.84 -8.17 -9.02
N TYR A 58 -0.85 -6.89 -8.58
CA TYR A 58 -1.93 -5.93 -8.86
C TYR A 58 -1.70 -5.07 -10.11
N ILE A 59 -0.43 -4.84 -10.48
CA ILE A 59 -0.06 -3.94 -11.58
C ILE A 59 0.43 -4.68 -12.82
N SER A 60 0.36 -6.01 -12.81
CA SER A 60 0.77 -6.86 -13.93
C SER A 60 -0.40 -7.66 -14.49
N ASP A 61 -0.41 -7.84 -15.80
CA ASP A 61 -1.29 -8.75 -16.52
C ASP A 61 -0.42 -9.80 -17.22
N ASP A 62 -0.69 -11.09 -16.98
CA ASP A 62 0.13 -12.22 -17.44
C ASP A 62 1.66 -12.05 -17.22
N GLY A 63 2.03 -11.44 -16.09
CA GLY A 63 3.43 -11.21 -15.70
C GLY A 63 4.09 -9.99 -16.38
N VAL A 64 3.34 -9.23 -17.16
CA VAL A 64 3.78 -7.97 -17.77
C VAL A 64 3.20 -6.80 -17.00
N ILE A 65 4.05 -5.89 -16.53
CA ILE A 65 3.59 -4.66 -15.86
C ILE A 65 2.84 -3.79 -16.88
N VAL A 66 1.60 -3.46 -16.56
CA VAL A 66 0.72 -2.67 -17.45
C VAL A 66 0.78 -1.16 -17.19
N ALA A 67 1.49 -0.74 -16.16
CA ALA A 67 1.67 0.68 -15.83
C ALA A 67 2.84 1.31 -16.60
N ASP A 68 2.62 2.43 -17.29
CA ASP A 68 3.68 3.19 -17.98
C ASP A 68 4.71 3.79 -17.01
N LYS A 69 4.26 4.15 -15.80
CA LYS A 69 5.07 4.77 -14.74
C LYS A 69 4.62 4.26 -13.37
N ILE A 70 5.60 3.96 -12.53
CA ILE A 70 5.43 3.62 -11.11
C ILE A 70 6.15 4.70 -10.30
N LEU A 71 5.45 5.35 -9.38
CA LEU A 71 6.01 6.36 -8.48
C LEU A 71 6.15 5.77 -7.07
N ARG A 72 7.17 6.18 -6.32
CA ARG A 72 7.47 5.65 -4.98
C ARG A 72 7.01 6.59 -3.89
N PHE A 73 6.49 6.07 -2.78
CA PHE A 73 6.01 6.91 -1.68
C PHE A 73 7.16 7.65 -0.98
N GLU A 74 8.32 7.01 -0.92
CA GLU A 74 9.57 7.51 -0.33
C GLU A 74 10.10 8.75 -1.05
N THR A 75 9.79 8.88 -2.35
CA THR A 75 10.19 10.00 -3.22
C THR A 75 8.99 10.70 -3.85
N LEU A 76 7.78 10.52 -3.30
CA LEU A 76 6.52 10.81 -3.99
C LEU A 76 6.41 12.25 -4.50
N ASN A 77 6.81 13.23 -3.70
CA ASN A 77 6.73 14.64 -4.10
C ASN A 77 7.59 14.93 -5.32
N TYR A 78 8.79 14.34 -5.38
CA TYR A 78 9.71 14.52 -6.50
C TYR A 78 9.25 13.73 -7.73
N ASP A 79 8.88 12.46 -7.53
CA ASP A 79 8.41 11.58 -8.60
C ASP A 79 7.14 12.13 -9.25
N PHE A 80 6.18 12.58 -8.43
CA PHE A 80 4.94 13.19 -8.89
C PHE A 80 5.19 14.50 -9.63
N TYR A 81 6.06 15.37 -9.12
CA TYR A 81 6.39 16.62 -9.81
C TYR A 81 7.01 16.35 -11.18
N SER A 82 7.95 15.40 -11.26
CA SER A 82 8.58 15.00 -12.52
C SER A 82 7.58 14.40 -13.50
N PHE A 83 6.68 13.53 -13.02
CA PHE A 83 5.60 12.94 -13.80
C PHE A 83 4.60 13.98 -14.30
N ALA A 84 4.11 14.87 -13.44
CA ALA A 84 3.16 15.92 -13.79
C ALA A 84 3.70 16.81 -14.92
N ARG A 85 4.97 17.21 -14.82
CA ARG A 85 5.65 17.99 -15.87
C ARG A 85 5.75 17.25 -17.19
N ALA A 86 6.02 15.95 -17.16
CA ALA A 86 6.09 15.12 -18.36
C ALA A 86 4.75 15.03 -19.11
N ILE A 87 3.62 15.15 -18.39
CA ILE A 87 2.27 15.17 -18.98
C ILE A 87 1.70 16.59 -19.18
N GLY A 88 2.53 17.62 -19.05
CA GLY A 88 2.15 19.01 -19.32
C GLY A 88 1.40 19.71 -18.18
N LEU A 89 1.44 19.16 -16.96
CA LEU A 89 0.89 19.78 -15.75
C LEU A 89 1.99 20.43 -14.91
N ASP A 90 1.70 21.62 -14.38
CA ASP A 90 2.59 22.33 -13.44
C ASP A 90 1.91 22.42 -12.06
N VAL A 91 1.78 21.26 -11.41
CA VAL A 91 1.11 21.11 -10.12
C VAL A 91 2.02 20.37 -9.13
N LYS A 92 1.81 20.63 -7.84
CA LYS A 92 2.50 19.93 -6.75
C LYS A 92 1.48 19.15 -5.92
N LEU A 93 1.91 18.01 -5.38
CA LEU A 93 1.07 17.20 -4.52
C LEU A 93 1.03 17.82 -3.11
N CYS A 94 -0.16 18.08 -2.59
CA CYS A 94 -0.35 18.52 -1.20
C CYS A 94 -0.35 17.31 -0.25
N HIS A 95 0.33 17.42 0.89
CA HIS A 95 0.38 16.35 1.89
C HIS A 95 -0.67 16.58 2.99
N ILE A 96 -1.93 16.24 2.70
CA ILE A 96 -3.07 16.51 3.60
C ILE A 96 -3.22 15.44 4.69
N ASN A 97 -3.11 14.16 4.32
CA ASN A 97 -3.35 13.02 5.22
C ASN A 97 -2.04 12.39 5.72
N SER A 98 -1.16 13.22 6.29
CA SER A 98 0.11 12.76 6.84
C SER A 98 -0.08 12.01 8.15
N SER A 99 0.45 10.79 8.27
CA SER A 99 0.59 10.13 9.57
C SER A 99 1.92 10.54 10.22
N ASN A 100 1.88 11.06 11.45
CA ASN A 100 3.09 11.26 12.24
C ASN A 100 3.56 9.91 12.78
N ARG A 101 4.75 9.48 12.37
CA ARG A 101 5.46 8.34 12.95
C ARG A 101 6.85 8.82 13.34
N GLU A 102 7.16 8.75 14.63
CA GLU A 102 8.48 9.13 15.14
C GLU A 102 9.52 8.05 14.84
N GLU A 103 9.10 6.78 14.83
CA GLU A 103 9.97 5.65 14.57
C GLU A 103 9.92 5.17 13.11
N SER A 104 11.07 4.67 12.64
CA SER A 104 11.15 3.97 11.36
C SER A 104 10.33 2.69 11.43
N TYR A 105 9.57 2.38 10.37
CA TYR A 105 8.78 1.14 10.30
C TYR A 105 9.63 -0.13 10.50
N ARG A 106 10.94 -0.03 10.26
CA ARG A 106 11.90 -1.14 10.43
C ARG A 106 12.00 -1.59 11.88
N THR A 107 11.71 -0.73 12.87
CA THR A 107 11.78 -1.08 14.29
C THR A 107 10.70 -2.09 14.70
N TYR A 108 9.61 -2.21 13.93
CA TYR A 108 8.55 -3.18 14.17
C TYR A 108 8.93 -4.62 13.77
N TYR A 109 10.02 -4.82 13.02
CA TYR A 109 10.39 -6.14 12.49
C TYR A 109 11.49 -6.80 13.33
N THR A 110 11.17 -7.93 13.95
CA THR A 110 12.13 -8.91 14.47
C THR A 110 12.84 -9.67 13.35
N GLU A 111 13.96 -10.33 13.61
CA GLU A 111 14.66 -11.15 12.60
C GLU A 111 13.78 -12.26 12.02
N GLU A 112 12.93 -12.89 12.83
CA GLU A 112 11.98 -13.90 12.38
C GLU A 112 10.93 -13.31 11.42
N THR A 113 10.35 -12.16 11.77
CA THR A 113 9.35 -11.51 10.89
C THR A 113 9.98 -11.00 9.60
N LYS A 114 11.24 -10.54 9.61
CA LYS A 114 11.99 -10.18 8.39
C LYS A 114 12.14 -11.37 7.47
N GLU A 115 12.46 -12.56 7.99
CA GLU A 115 12.60 -13.77 7.17
C GLU A 115 11.27 -14.16 6.53
N ILE A 116 10.17 -14.14 7.29
CA ILE A 116 8.83 -14.45 6.79
C ILE A 116 8.44 -13.49 5.66
N ILE A 117 8.64 -12.20 5.87
CA ILE A 117 8.22 -11.15 4.92
C ILE A 117 9.14 -11.13 3.69
N SER A 118 10.44 -11.37 3.86
CA SER A 118 11.39 -11.54 2.75
C SER A 118 10.98 -12.68 1.82
N LYS A 119 10.53 -13.81 2.38
CA LYS A 119 10.03 -14.94 1.58
C LYS A 119 8.69 -14.62 0.93
N ARG A 120 7.75 -14.04 1.68
CA ARG A 120 6.37 -13.74 1.23
C ARG A 120 6.33 -12.72 0.09
N PHE A 121 7.11 -11.66 0.21
CA PHE A 121 7.14 -10.53 -0.73
C PHE A 121 8.41 -10.49 -1.57
N ARG A 122 9.03 -11.66 -1.81
CA ARG A 122 10.28 -11.78 -2.55
C ARG A 122 10.23 -11.09 -3.91
N LYS A 123 9.11 -11.25 -4.64
CA LYS A 123 8.94 -10.66 -5.98
C LYS A 123 9.04 -9.13 -5.93
N ASP A 124 8.30 -8.49 -5.03
CA ASP A 124 8.35 -7.04 -4.86
C ASP A 124 9.74 -6.58 -4.39
N ILE A 125 10.31 -7.26 -3.40
CA ILE A 125 11.61 -6.91 -2.83
C ILE A 125 12.70 -6.93 -3.90
N GLU A 126 12.76 -8.01 -4.70
CA GLU A 126 13.73 -8.16 -5.79
C GLU A 126 13.50 -7.12 -6.89
N TYR A 127 12.26 -6.97 -7.36
CA TYR A 127 11.96 -6.07 -8.48
C TYR A 127 12.17 -4.60 -8.13
N PHE A 128 11.70 -4.17 -6.96
CA PHE A 128 11.80 -2.78 -6.52
C PHE A 128 13.13 -2.46 -5.83
N GLY A 129 13.99 -3.45 -5.61
CA GLY A 129 15.31 -3.29 -5.00
C GLY A 129 15.25 -2.91 -3.52
N TYR A 130 14.25 -3.42 -2.79
CA TYR A 130 14.13 -3.15 -1.35
C TYR A 130 15.10 -4.02 -0.54
N THR A 131 15.53 -3.50 0.60
CA THR A 131 16.32 -4.23 1.58
C THR A 131 15.80 -3.94 2.99
N PHE A 132 15.88 -4.95 3.86
CA PHE A 132 15.60 -4.79 5.28
C PHE A 132 16.68 -3.98 6.01
#